data_AF-A0A067KBN1-F1
#
_entry.id   AF-A0A067KBN1-F1
#
_cell.length_a   1.000
_cell.length_b   1.000
_cell.length_c   1.000
_cell.angle_alpha   90.00
_cell.angle_beta   90.00
_cell.angle_gamma   90.00
#
_symmetry.space_group_name_H-M   'P 1'
#
loop_
_entity.id
_entity.type
_entity.pdbx_description
1 polymer ?
#
loop_
_entity_poly.entity_id
_entity_poly.type
_entity_poly.pdbx_seq_one_letter_code
_entity_poly.pdbx_strand_id
1 'polypeptide(L)'
;MDKPQQPSYLLFLFLLAIATLFPVSHGDVGTAAHYSPPYLPTACYGNDESQFPSSNLFAAASEGIWDNGAACGRQYLVRCISAVAPNTCNREKIIRVRIVDRAQTSVSRPSRNGATIILSDIAFAQIASPSVSSVNVEFQQ
;
A
#
# COMPACT_ATOMS: atom_id res chain seq x y z
N MET A 1 35.29 -44.68 20.08
CA MET A 1 35.90 -43.56 19.33
C MET A 1 34.78 -42.60 19.01
N ASP A 2 34.41 -41.74 19.98
CA ASP A 2 33.36 -40.74 19.80
C ASP A 2 33.99 -39.46 19.25
N LYS A 3 33.53 -39.06 18.07
CA LYS A 3 33.96 -37.82 17.42
C LYS A 3 33.22 -36.65 18.09
N PRO A 4 33.89 -35.58 18.54
CA PRO A 4 33.22 -34.46 19.19
C PRO A 4 32.37 -33.71 18.15
N GLN A 5 31.06 -33.99 18.14
CA GLN A 5 30.06 -33.41 17.24
C GLN A 5 29.52 -32.04 17.74
N GLN A 6 30.29 -31.34 18.59
CA GLN A 6 29.82 -30.16 19.35
C GLN A 6 29.93 -28.79 18.65
N PRO A 7 30.98 -28.42 17.89
CA PRO A 7 31.12 -27.05 17.40
C PRO A 7 30.11 -26.68 16.30
N SER A 8 29.66 -27.67 15.52
CA SER A 8 28.66 -27.47 14.45
C SER A 8 27.26 -27.19 14.99
N TYR A 9 26.87 -27.85 16.08
CA TYR A 9 25.56 -27.67 16.72
C TYR A 9 25.42 -26.29 17.36
N LEU A 10 26.46 -25.82 18.05
CA LEU A 10 26.47 -24.49 18.67
C LEU A 10 26.40 -23.38 17.63
N LEU A 11 27.11 -23.53 16.50
CA LEU A 11 27.03 -22.59 15.38
C LEU A 11 25.63 -22.58 14.76
N PHE A 12 25.01 -23.75 14.59
CA PHE A 12 23.66 -23.87 14.04
C PHE A 12 22.61 -23.23 14.94
N LEU A 13 22.68 -23.47 16.25
CA LEU A 13 21.80 -22.84 17.25
C LEU A 13 21.98 -21.31 17.28
N PHE A 14 23.22 -20.84 17.14
CA PHE A 14 23.53 -19.41 17.07
C PHE A 14 22.94 -18.75 15.82
N LEU A 15 23.04 -19.39 14.66
CA LEU A 15 22.42 -18.92 13.41
C LEU A 15 20.89 -18.90 13.50
N LEU A 16 20.28 -19.92 14.12
CA LEU A 16 18.82 -19.98 14.32
C LEU A 16 18.34 -18.85 15.25
N ALA A 17 19.09 -18.58 16.33
CA ALA A 17 18.81 -17.47 17.24
C ALA A 17 18.88 -16.11 16.51
N ILE A 18 19.91 -15.90 15.67
CA ILE A 18 20.05 -14.68 14.86
C ILE A 18 18.88 -14.51 13.87
N ALA A 19 18.43 -15.59 13.23
CA ALA A 19 17.32 -15.52 12.28
C ALA A 19 16.00 -15.04 12.92
N THR A 20 15.78 -15.32 14.21
CA THR A 20 14.59 -14.85 14.94
C THR A 20 14.65 -13.38 15.38
N LEU A 21 15.83 -12.74 15.31
CA LEU A 21 16.01 -11.35 15.73
C LEU A 21 15.61 -10.34 14.65
N PHE A 22 15.45 -10.78 13.39
CA PHE A 22 15.04 -9.91 12.29
C PHE A 22 13.53 -10.04 12.05
N PRO A 23 12.71 -9.05 12.40
CA PRO A 23 11.31 -9.05 12.00
C PRO A 23 11.22 -9.04 10.47
N VAL A 24 10.51 -10.00 9.91
CA VAL A 24 10.22 -10.03 8.46
C VAL A 24 9.23 -8.91 8.17
N SER A 25 9.66 -7.89 7.43
CA SER A 25 8.76 -6.86 6.91
C SER A 25 8.01 -7.41 5.69
N HIS A 26 6.71 -7.66 5.83
CA HIS A 26 5.84 -8.15 4.76
C HIS A 26 5.16 -6.98 4.02
N GLY A 27 5.95 -6.07 3.47
CA GLY A 27 5.46 -5.00 2.61
C GLY A 27 5.43 -5.45 1.16
N ASP A 28 4.26 -5.38 0.52
CA ASP A 28 4.14 -5.56 -0.92
C ASP A 28 4.58 -4.28 -1.64
N VAL A 29 5.14 -4.43 -2.84
CA VAL A 29 5.55 -3.31 -3.68
C VAL A 29 4.59 -3.17 -4.85
N GLY A 30 4.19 -1.93 -5.12
CA GLY A 30 3.31 -1.61 -6.23
C GLY A 30 3.45 -0.17 -6.67
N THR A 31 2.44 0.31 -7.37
CA THR A 31 2.36 1.71 -7.79
C THR A 31 1.13 2.37 -7.19
N ALA A 32 1.28 3.64 -6.84
CA ALA A 32 0.16 4.49 -6.47
C ALA A 32 -0.07 5.57 -7.52
N ALA A 33 -1.34 5.83 -7.81
CA ALA A 33 -1.84 6.96 -8.60
C ALA A 33 -2.80 7.78 -7.73
N HIS A 34 -3.31 8.88 -8.26
CA HIS A 34 -4.37 9.66 -7.61
C HIS A 34 -5.62 9.79 -8.49
N TYR A 35 -6.74 10.13 -7.86
CA TYR A 35 -8.01 10.42 -8.53
C TYR A 35 -8.77 11.52 -7.76
N SER A 36 -9.50 12.32 -8.53
CA SER A 36 -10.25 13.48 -8.06
C SER A 36 -11.75 13.19 -8.00
N PRO A 37 -12.55 14.02 -7.29
CA PRO A 37 -13.99 13.92 -7.36
C PRO A 37 -14.52 13.98 -8.80
N PRO A 38 -15.69 13.37 -9.09
CA PRO A 38 -16.59 12.71 -8.14
C PRO A 38 -16.10 11.34 -7.65
N TYR A 39 -16.17 11.13 -6.33
CA TYR A 39 -15.79 9.85 -5.71
C TYR A 39 -16.93 8.84 -5.60
N LEU A 40 -18.15 9.26 -5.93
CA LEU A 40 -19.38 8.47 -5.85
C LEU A 40 -20.00 8.29 -7.25
N PRO A 41 -20.77 7.21 -7.46
CA PRO A 41 -20.86 6.03 -6.60
C PRO A 41 -19.58 5.21 -6.56
N THR A 42 -19.33 4.50 -5.46
CA THR A 42 -18.26 3.51 -5.35
C THR A 42 -18.75 2.09 -5.57
N ALA A 43 -17.83 1.19 -5.91
CA ALA A 43 -18.09 -0.24 -5.98
C ALA A 43 -18.39 -0.89 -4.61
N CYS A 44 -17.91 -0.31 -3.50
CA CYS A 44 -18.11 -0.91 -2.18
C CYS A 44 -19.51 -0.66 -1.62
N TYR A 45 -19.93 0.61 -1.56
CA TYR A 45 -21.17 0.99 -0.88
C TYR A 45 -22.00 2.02 -1.68
N GLY A 46 -21.81 2.08 -2.99
CA GLY A 46 -22.62 2.92 -3.87
C GLY A 46 -22.50 4.40 -3.50
N ASN A 47 -23.62 5.06 -3.21
CA ASN A 47 -23.69 6.48 -2.88
C ASN A 47 -23.58 6.79 -1.37
N ASP A 48 -23.21 5.82 -0.53
CA ASP A 48 -23.09 6.03 0.91
C ASP A 48 -21.86 6.88 1.25
N GLU A 49 -22.06 8.15 1.61
CA GLU A 49 -20.98 9.08 1.99
C GLU A 49 -20.32 8.70 3.33
N SER A 50 -20.99 7.96 4.22
CA SER A 50 -20.41 7.54 5.50
C SER A 50 -19.23 6.57 5.32
N GLN A 51 -19.11 6.01 4.12
CA GLN A 51 -17.94 5.23 3.72
C GLN A 51 -16.68 6.06 3.53
N PHE A 52 -16.65 7.39 3.64
CA PHE A 52 -15.38 8.13 3.56
C PHE A 52 -14.87 8.47 4.95
N PRO A 53 -13.59 8.21 5.28
CA PRO A 53 -13.01 8.69 6.53
C PRO A 53 -12.95 10.22 6.52
N SER A 54 -13.18 10.87 7.66
CA SER A 54 -13.17 12.34 7.79
C SER A 54 -11.84 12.99 7.40
N SER A 55 -10.74 12.23 7.44
CA SER A 55 -9.41 12.65 6.98
C SER A 55 -9.26 12.66 5.45
N ASN A 56 -10.25 12.15 4.71
CA ASN A 56 -10.17 11.87 3.27
C ASN A 56 -9.01 10.95 2.86
N LEU A 57 -8.50 10.14 3.81
CA LEU A 57 -7.47 9.13 3.53
C LEU A 57 -8.12 7.81 3.09
N PHE A 58 -8.45 7.74 1.81
CA PHE A 58 -9.06 6.56 1.19
C PHE A 58 -8.46 6.30 -0.20
N ALA A 59 -8.80 5.14 -0.75
CA ALA A 59 -8.31 4.71 -2.05
C ALA A 59 -9.30 3.80 -2.79
N ALA A 60 -9.13 3.72 -4.11
CA ALA A 60 -9.69 2.65 -4.93
C ALA A 60 -8.64 1.55 -5.13
N ALA A 61 -9.08 0.29 -5.07
CA ALA A 61 -8.24 -0.88 -5.26
C ALA A 61 -8.22 -1.31 -6.74
N SER A 62 -7.04 -1.64 -7.27
CA SER A 62 -6.93 -2.28 -8.58
C SER A 62 -7.32 -3.76 -8.52
N GLU A 63 -7.48 -4.40 -9.67
CA GLU A 63 -7.81 -5.83 -9.74
C GLU A 63 -6.83 -6.72 -8.97
N GLY A 64 -5.57 -6.30 -8.81
CA GLY A 64 -4.55 -7.07 -8.07
C GLY A 64 -4.81 -7.15 -6.57
N ILE A 65 -5.55 -6.19 -5.99
CA ILE A 65 -5.84 -6.13 -4.55
C ILE A 65 -7.34 -6.00 -4.24
N TRP A 66 -8.21 -5.93 -5.25
CA TRP A 66 -9.65 -5.79 -5.10
C TRP A 66 -10.31 -7.01 -4.45
N ASP A 67 -9.73 -8.20 -4.67
CA ASP A 67 -10.12 -9.46 -4.03
C ASP A 67 -11.64 -9.72 -4.13
N ASN A 68 -12.19 -9.54 -5.33
CA ASN A 68 -13.62 -9.70 -5.63
C ASN A 68 -14.55 -8.93 -4.68
N GLY A 69 -14.13 -7.74 -4.22
CA GLY A 69 -14.87 -6.88 -3.31
C GLY A 69 -14.57 -7.10 -1.83
N ALA A 70 -13.83 -8.16 -1.48
CA ALA A 70 -13.42 -8.40 -0.10
C ALA A 70 -12.44 -7.32 0.42
N ALA A 71 -11.85 -6.52 -0.48
CA ALA A 71 -11.03 -5.36 -0.14
C ALA A 71 -11.82 -4.20 0.47
N CYS A 72 -13.13 -4.13 0.30
CA CYS A 72 -13.94 -3.03 0.83
C CYS A 72 -13.76 -2.85 2.33
N GLY A 73 -13.43 -1.64 2.75
CA GLY A 73 -13.18 -1.31 4.16
C GLY A 73 -11.80 -1.74 4.68
N ARG A 74 -11.04 -2.57 3.96
CA ARG A 74 -9.64 -2.89 4.33
C ARG A 74 -8.82 -1.62 4.39
N GLN A 75 -7.86 -1.61 5.32
CA GLN A 75 -6.93 -0.53 5.49
C GLN A 75 -5.55 -0.96 5.02
N TYR A 76 -4.82 -0.03 4.41
CA TYR A 76 -3.43 -0.24 4.03
C TYR A 76 -2.57 0.88 4.59
N LEU A 77 -1.44 0.53 5.20
CA LEU A 77 -0.31 1.43 5.36
C LEU A 77 0.37 1.57 4.00
N VAL A 78 0.59 2.81 3.56
CA VAL A 78 1.18 3.11 2.25
C VAL A 78 2.28 4.15 2.43
N ARG A 79 3.43 3.93 1.79
CA ARG A 79 4.53 4.90 1.73
C ARG A 79 5.15 4.98 0.34
N CYS A 80 5.57 6.17 -0.05
CA CYS A 80 6.29 6.39 -1.31
C CYS A 80 7.75 5.93 -1.15
N ILE A 81 8.19 5.02 -2.01
CA ILE A 81 9.58 4.49 -2.00
C ILE A 81 10.42 5.09 -3.13
N SER A 82 9.82 5.37 -4.29
CA SER A 82 10.51 6.03 -5.41
C SER A 82 9.53 6.64 -6.41
N ALA A 83 10.04 7.51 -7.28
CA ALA A 83 9.29 8.13 -8.37
C ALA A 83 10.23 8.38 -9.55
N VAL A 84 9.66 8.62 -10.73
CA VAL A 84 10.45 8.96 -11.94
C VAL A 84 11.19 10.28 -11.76
N ALA A 85 10.52 11.30 -11.22
CA ALA A 85 11.13 12.60 -10.94
C ALA A 85 11.81 12.61 -9.55
N PRO A 86 13.03 13.18 -9.44
CA PRO A 86 13.71 13.28 -8.15
C PRO A 86 12.92 14.14 -7.16
N ASN A 87 13.11 13.88 -5.85
CA ASN A 87 12.49 14.63 -4.76
C ASN A 87 10.94 14.67 -4.77
N THR A 88 10.30 13.71 -5.44
CA THR A 88 8.83 13.60 -5.49
C THR A 88 8.25 12.97 -4.22
N CYS A 89 8.89 11.94 -3.68
CA CYS A 89 8.40 11.22 -2.50
C CYS A 89 8.64 12.00 -1.21
N ASN A 90 7.64 12.06 -0.35
CA ASN A 90 7.80 12.39 1.05
C ASN A 90 8.17 11.13 1.85
N ARG A 91 9.48 10.86 1.95
CA ARG A 91 10.01 9.58 2.46
C ARG A 91 9.72 9.29 3.93
N GLU A 92 9.40 10.32 4.71
CA GLU A 92 9.10 10.19 6.15
C GLU A 92 7.62 9.89 6.43
N LYS A 93 6.77 9.90 5.39
CA LYS A 93 5.33 9.72 5.54
C LYS A 93 4.90 8.30 5.21
N ILE A 94 4.21 7.71 6.17
CA ILE A 94 3.42 6.50 6.01
C ILE A 94 1.98 6.88 6.36
N ILE A 95 1.05 6.64 5.44
CA ILE A 95 -0.37 6.95 5.64
C ILE A 95 -1.18 5.67 5.73
N ARG A 96 -2.25 5.71 6.51
CA ARG A 96 -3.25 4.64 6.58
C ARG A 96 -4.44 5.04 5.72
N VAL A 97 -4.73 4.28 4.67
CA VAL A 97 -5.84 4.54 3.76
C VAL A 97 -6.86 3.42 3.82
N ARG A 98 -8.14 3.75 3.68
CA ARG A 98 -9.22 2.76 3.56
C ARG A 98 -9.63 2.55 2.12
N ILE A 99 -9.80 1.30 1.70
CA ILE A 99 -10.37 0.98 0.38
C ILE A 99 -11.87 1.27 0.41
N VAL A 100 -12.31 2.11 -0.51
CA VAL A 100 -13.72 2.51 -0.66
C VAL A 100 -14.26 2.23 -2.05
N ASP A 101 -13.41 1.94 -3.04
CA ASP A 101 -13.85 1.77 -4.42
C ASP A 101 -12.96 0.75 -5.19
N ARG A 102 -13.41 0.39 -6.39
CA ARG A 102 -12.69 -0.44 -7.36
C ARG A 102 -12.24 0.43 -8.51
N ALA A 103 -10.94 0.50 -8.76
CA ALA A 103 -10.35 1.39 -9.76
C ALA A 103 -10.88 1.15 -11.18
N GLN A 104 -11.20 -0.10 -11.53
CA GLN A 104 -11.71 -0.47 -12.86
C GLN A 104 -13.10 0.12 -13.16
N THR A 105 -13.94 0.25 -12.14
CA THR A 105 -15.34 0.71 -12.25
C THR A 105 -15.58 2.08 -11.64
N SER A 106 -14.55 2.70 -11.04
CA SER A 106 -14.64 4.04 -10.49
C SER A 106 -15.08 5.05 -11.56
N VAL A 107 -15.93 5.99 -11.14
CA VAL A 107 -16.43 7.07 -12.01
C VAL A 107 -15.28 7.96 -12.46
N SER A 108 -14.40 8.30 -11.52
CA SER A 108 -13.23 9.12 -11.78
C SER A 108 -12.05 8.27 -12.24
N ARG A 109 -11.39 8.73 -13.30
CA ARG A 109 -10.22 8.05 -13.85
C ARG A 109 -8.97 8.37 -13.04
N PRO A 110 -8.09 7.38 -12.81
CA PRO A 110 -6.83 7.62 -12.14
C PRO A 110 -5.88 8.43 -13.03
N SER A 111 -4.97 9.18 -12.40
CA SER A 111 -3.87 9.88 -13.05
C SER A 111 -2.94 8.94 -13.85
N ARG A 112 -2.86 7.66 -13.45
CA ARG A 112 -2.22 6.59 -14.20
C ARG A 112 -3.07 5.33 -14.15
N ASN A 113 -3.41 4.79 -15.33
CA ASN A 113 -4.06 3.49 -15.45
C ASN A 113 -3.15 2.34 -15.00
N GLY A 114 -3.73 1.30 -14.41
CA GLY A 114 -2.99 0.10 -13.99
C GLY A 114 -2.19 0.26 -12.69
N ALA A 115 -2.34 1.37 -11.96
CA ALA A 115 -1.76 1.51 -10.64
C ALA A 115 -2.38 0.50 -9.65
N THR A 116 -1.62 0.08 -8.63
CA THR A 116 -2.07 -0.91 -7.64
C THR A 116 -3.07 -0.30 -6.64
N ILE A 117 -2.75 0.87 -6.09
CA ILE A 117 -3.59 1.62 -5.16
C ILE A 117 -3.83 3.01 -5.73
N ILE A 118 -5.09 3.39 -5.92
CA ILE A 118 -5.45 4.70 -6.47
C ILE A 118 -5.92 5.56 -5.30
N LEU A 119 -5.07 6.46 -4.83
CA LEU A 119 -5.27 7.27 -3.64
C LEU A 119 -6.16 8.48 -3.93
N SER A 120 -6.99 8.91 -2.97
CA SER A 120 -7.61 10.23 -3.07
C SER A 120 -6.52 11.32 -3.24
N ASP A 121 -6.85 12.47 -3.84
CA ASP A 121 -5.89 13.57 -3.99
C ASP A 121 -5.27 13.98 -2.64
N ILE A 122 -6.08 13.98 -1.58
CA ILE A 122 -5.62 14.27 -0.22
C ILE A 122 -4.62 13.23 0.28
N ALA A 123 -4.89 11.93 0.06
CA ALA A 123 -3.99 10.86 0.46
C ALA A 123 -2.69 10.89 -0.35
N PHE A 124 -2.76 11.09 -1.66
CA PHE A 124 -1.58 11.13 -2.52
C PHE A 124 -0.63 12.28 -2.15
N ALA A 125 -1.20 13.48 -1.93
CA ALA A 125 -0.44 14.67 -1.55
C ALA A 125 0.34 14.53 -0.22
N GLN A 126 -0.05 13.59 0.65
CA GLN A 126 0.70 13.32 1.89
C GLN A 126 2.02 12.59 1.62
N ILE A 127 2.06 11.69 0.62
CA ILE A 127 3.22 10.83 0.36
C ILE A 127 4.03 11.26 -0.87
N ALA A 128 3.47 12.07 -1.77
CA ALA A 128 4.11 12.47 -3.01
C ALA A 128 3.61 13.82 -3.53
N SER A 129 4.42 14.50 -4.34
CA SER A 129 3.97 15.69 -5.08
C SER A 129 2.81 15.36 -6.03
N PRO A 130 1.67 16.08 -5.98
CA PRO A 130 0.52 15.81 -6.86
C PRO A 130 0.79 16.13 -8.34
N SER A 131 1.92 16.76 -8.67
CA SER A 131 2.31 17.05 -10.05
C SER A 131 2.69 15.80 -10.87
N VAL A 132 2.92 14.65 -10.22
CA VAL A 132 3.24 13.40 -10.93
C VAL A 132 2.03 12.50 -11.05
N SER A 133 1.95 11.75 -12.15
CA SER A 133 0.83 10.82 -12.38
C SER A 133 0.90 9.56 -11.54
N SER A 134 2.06 9.18 -11.03
CA SER A 134 2.22 7.99 -10.20
C SER A 134 3.55 7.95 -9.45
N VAL A 135 3.60 7.16 -8.39
CA VAL A 135 4.82 6.83 -7.65
C VAL A 135 4.87 5.33 -7.35
N ASN A 136 6.06 4.80 -7.09
CA ASN A 136 6.22 3.46 -6.56
C ASN A 136 6.02 3.50 -5.04
N VAL A 137 5.24 2.57 -4.53
CA VAL A 137 4.91 2.48 -3.11
C VAL A 137 5.22 1.11 -2.55
N GLU A 138 5.54 1.10 -1.27
CA GLU A 138 5.35 -0.10 -0.44
C GLU A 138 4.01 0.05 0.28
N PHE A 139 3.26 -1.04 0.37
CA PHE A 139 2.01 -1.10 1.10
C PHE A 139 1.83 -2.40 1.87
N GLN A 140 1.12 -2.33 2.98
CA GLN A 140 0.84 -3.47 3.87
C GLN A 140 -0.53 -3.29 4.52
N GLN A 141 -1.28 -4.37 4.66
CA GLN A 141 -2.57 -4.39 5.35
C GLN A 141 -2.41 -4.30 6.88
#